data_AF-E2ZHC4-F1
#
_entry.id   AF-E2ZHC4-F1
#
_cell.length_a   1.000
_cell.length_b   1.000
_cell.length_c   1.000
_cell.angle_alpha   90.00
_cell.angle_beta   90.00
_cell.angle_gamma   90.00
#
_symmetry.space_group_name_H-M   'P 1'
#
loop_
_entity.id
_entity.type
_entity.pdbx_description
1 polymer ?
#
loop_
_entity_poly.entity_id
_entity_poly.type
_entity_poly.pdbx_seq_one_letter_code
_entity_poly.pdbx_strand_id
1 'polypeptide(L)'
;DVSKNTELTYLDCGYNRLTELDVSQNTKLTELYFVSNKITSLQADNCTNLTVIFTGSNKYKVEVYKKTRILDPSILPGNFDISRVRNLKGATQNADGTLTVQEGGGKVTYEYRCVGEIYKPFTLNVTETDDPNAGIVPPVTPPSGGGDSIAINASNFPDPDFRTYVKAEFDKDNNNSLNDTERKTATVINVKDKLIETLEGIEFFPNLKELDCSINQLSRLDVSQNTALEKLDCSTNQLASLNLSKNAKLKYLYCNQNELTSLDVSKNTGLDLLNCNRNRLTSLDVSQTAVTTLNASDNKIDINVEETPRTFDLSTLPGKFDVTKATNWSGGTVSGKTLKVNEGTNQVTYTYDCGKGHSGTFTLNVKVVPDGTVTPPSGGDTPGGGSTPGGSTPGGGDGGGAIVIVAAAGAVAAGVVGYGVYNYVSGRKLQALL
;
A
#
# COMPACT_ATOMS: atom_id res chain seq x y z
N ASP A 1 11.55 -0.11 9.90
CA ASP A 1 11.76 0.46 8.57
C ASP A 1 13.04 1.30 8.57
N VAL A 2 14.02 0.93 7.76
CA VAL A 2 15.32 1.64 7.59
C VAL A 2 15.48 2.26 6.19
N SER A 3 14.40 2.31 5.41
CA SER A 3 14.40 2.76 4.01
C SER A 3 14.91 4.18 3.81
N LYS A 4 14.73 5.06 4.82
CA LYS A 4 15.19 6.45 4.81
C LYS A 4 16.64 6.62 5.26
N ASN A 5 17.27 5.57 5.76
CA ASN A 5 18.64 5.60 6.27
C ASN A 5 19.64 5.12 5.20
N THR A 6 19.59 5.75 4.01
CA THR A 6 20.35 5.33 2.82
C THR A 6 21.87 5.38 3.00
N GLU A 7 22.34 6.11 4.01
CA GLU A 7 23.76 6.26 4.36
C GLU A 7 24.29 5.15 5.30
N LEU A 8 23.45 4.20 5.73
CA LEU A 8 23.89 3.10 6.59
C LEU A 8 24.95 2.24 5.91
N THR A 9 26.10 2.08 6.58
CA THR A 9 27.16 1.13 6.22
C THR A 9 27.17 -0.10 7.11
N TYR A 10 26.62 0.01 8.32
CA TYR A 10 26.53 -1.06 9.31
C TYR A 10 25.13 -1.10 9.94
N LEU A 11 24.56 -2.29 10.07
CA LEU A 11 23.29 -2.50 10.78
C LEU A 11 23.37 -3.76 11.64
N ASP A 12 23.18 -3.59 12.95
CA ASP A 12 22.90 -4.69 13.88
C ASP A 12 21.49 -4.56 14.44
N CYS A 13 20.67 -5.54 14.09
CA CYS A 13 19.31 -5.72 14.58
C CYS A 13 19.12 -7.12 15.18
N GLY A 14 20.19 -7.72 15.69
CA GLY A 14 20.15 -9.00 16.38
C GLY A 14 19.31 -8.99 17.66
N TYR A 15 18.90 -10.17 18.10
CA TYR A 15 18.16 -10.42 19.36
C TYR A 15 16.83 -9.67 19.46
N ASN A 16 16.10 -9.60 18.34
CA ASN A 16 14.79 -8.97 18.27
C ASN A 16 13.69 -10.01 17.94
N ARG A 17 12.51 -9.53 17.52
CA ARG A 17 11.38 -10.37 17.12
C ARG A 17 10.95 -10.09 15.68
N LEU A 18 11.85 -9.56 14.85
CA LEU A 18 11.56 -9.17 13.48
C LEU A 18 11.11 -10.39 12.68
N THR A 19 10.02 -10.25 11.94
CA THR A 19 9.53 -11.24 10.97
C THR A 19 9.96 -10.90 9.54
N GLU A 20 10.28 -9.63 9.30
CA GLU A 20 10.68 -9.10 8.00
C GLU A 20 11.86 -8.15 8.14
N LEU A 21 12.72 -8.13 7.12
CA LEU A 21 13.83 -7.20 7.02
C LEU A 21 14.07 -6.87 5.54
N ASP A 22 13.72 -5.64 5.18
CA ASP A 22 14.06 -5.04 3.89
C ASP A 22 15.14 -3.98 4.09
N VAL A 23 16.28 -4.19 3.43
CA VAL A 23 17.41 -3.26 3.39
C VAL A 23 17.74 -2.84 1.97
N SER A 24 16.87 -3.12 1.00
CA SER A 24 17.07 -2.87 -0.43
C SER A 24 17.38 -1.41 -0.79
N GLN A 25 17.04 -0.46 0.09
CA GLN A 25 17.34 0.97 -0.08
C GLN A 25 18.69 1.37 0.54
N ASN A 26 19.33 0.50 1.33
CA ASN A 26 20.59 0.75 2.04
C ASN A 26 21.78 0.24 1.21
N THR A 27 21.99 0.81 0.03
CA THR A 27 22.99 0.33 -0.96
C THR A 27 24.44 0.49 -0.49
N LYS A 28 24.69 1.31 0.54
CA LYS A 28 25.99 1.52 1.18
C LYS A 28 26.32 0.49 2.27
N LEU A 29 25.39 -0.40 2.61
CA LEU A 29 25.55 -1.37 3.68
C LEU A 29 26.65 -2.39 3.34
N THR A 30 27.67 -2.50 4.21
CA THR A 30 28.77 -3.45 4.09
C THR A 30 28.64 -4.60 5.08
N GLU A 31 28.04 -4.34 6.24
CA GLU A 31 27.81 -5.34 7.29
C GLU A 31 26.37 -5.34 7.81
N LEU A 32 25.81 -6.54 7.96
CA LEU A 32 24.46 -6.76 8.44
C LEU A 32 24.39 -7.93 9.43
N TYR A 33 23.89 -7.63 10.63
CA TYR A 33 23.68 -8.60 11.71
C TYR A 33 22.18 -8.62 12.05
N PHE A 34 21.55 -9.79 11.95
CA PHE A 34 20.13 -9.99 12.33
C PHE A 34 19.93 -11.33 13.03
N VAL A 35 20.90 -11.69 13.86
CA VAL A 35 20.93 -12.93 14.65
C VAL A 35 19.71 -12.99 15.58
N SER A 36 19.16 -14.18 15.84
CA SER A 36 18.07 -14.40 16.80
C SER A 36 16.82 -13.55 16.53
N ASN A 37 16.28 -13.66 15.32
CA ASN A 37 14.99 -13.07 14.91
C ASN A 37 14.03 -14.16 14.40
N LYS A 38 12.90 -13.74 13.83
CA LYS A 38 11.90 -14.60 13.18
C LYS A 38 11.85 -14.36 11.66
N ILE A 39 12.94 -13.93 11.05
CA ILE A 39 12.99 -13.61 9.63
C ILE A 39 13.08 -14.89 8.81
N THR A 40 12.32 -14.97 7.70
CA THR A 40 12.30 -16.11 6.77
C THR A 40 13.05 -15.83 5.47
N SER A 41 13.17 -14.57 5.06
CA SER A 41 13.86 -14.13 3.85
C SER A 41 14.52 -12.77 4.09
N LEU A 42 15.56 -12.44 3.30
CA LEU A 42 16.17 -11.12 3.31
C LEU A 42 15.98 -10.46 1.95
N GLN A 43 15.52 -9.20 1.96
CA GLN A 43 15.46 -8.36 0.76
C GLN A 43 16.66 -7.41 0.75
N ALA A 44 17.69 -7.75 -0.02
CA ALA A 44 18.95 -7.02 -0.08
C ALA A 44 19.57 -6.97 -1.49
N ASP A 45 18.75 -7.13 -2.54
CA ASP A 45 19.25 -7.31 -3.91
C ASP A 45 20.12 -6.15 -4.42
N ASN A 46 19.81 -4.92 -3.99
CA ASN A 46 20.55 -3.72 -4.37
C ASN A 46 21.76 -3.43 -3.44
N CYS A 47 21.96 -4.22 -2.38
CA CYS A 47 23.05 -4.04 -1.42
C CYS A 47 24.33 -4.74 -1.89
N THR A 48 24.82 -4.40 -3.08
CA THR A 48 25.97 -5.08 -3.70
C THR A 48 27.28 -4.94 -2.92
N ASN A 49 27.37 -3.98 -2.00
CA ASN A 49 28.52 -3.76 -1.11
C ASN A 49 28.51 -4.67 0.14
N LEU A 50 27.43 -5.42 0.35
CA LEU A 50 27.24 -6.25 1.54
C LEU A 50 28.14 -7.47 1.47
N THR A 51 29.19 -7.48 2.29
CA THR A 51 30.19 -8.56 2.33
C THR A 51 30.06 -9.41 3.58
N VAL A 52 29.49 -8.84 4.65
CA VAL A 52 29.36 -9.48 5.95
C VAL A 52 27.88 -9.59 6.30
N ILE A 53 27.38 -10.83 6.38
CA ILE A 53 26.00 -11.12 6.77
C ILE A 53 25.97 -12.21 7.84
N PHE A 54 25.42 -11.87 9.00
CA PHE A 54 25.25 -12.78 10.13
C PHE A 54 23.76 -12.99 10.46
N THR A 55 23.28 -14.21 10.16
CA THR A 55 21.86 -14.59 10.24
C THR A 55 21.55 -15.59 11.35
N GLY A 56 22.50 -15.83 12.27
CA GLY A 56 22.44 -16.94 13.22
C GLY A 56 21.10 -17.03 13.96
N SER A 57 20.55 -18.24 14.11
CA SER A 57 19.32 -18.47 14.91
C SER A 57 18.05 -17.73 14.47
N ASN A 58 17.85 -17.46 13.18
CA ASN A 58 16.52 -17.07 12.67
C ASN A 58 15.56 -18.25 12.66
N LYS A 59 14.51 -18.17 13.48
CA LYS A 59 13.54 -19.26 13.69
C LYS A 59 12.12 -18.75 13.59
N TYR A 60 11.41 -19.15 12.55
CA TYR A 60 10.00 -18.85 12.36
C TYR A 60 9.14 -20.09 12.65
N LYS A 61 8.01 -19.94 13.34
CA LYS A 61 7.08 -21.05 13.59
C LYS A 61 6.02 -21.05 12.49
N VAL A 62 5.79 -22.20 11.86
CA VAL A 62 4.74 -22.41 10.87
C VAL A 62 3.96 -23.69 11.19
N GLU A 63 2.67 -23.71 10.85
CA GLU A 63 1.83 -24.89 11.05
C GLU A 63 1.44 -25.47 9.68
N VAL A 64 1.37 -26.81 9.58
CA VAL A 64 0.93 -27.51 8.36
C VAL A 64 -0.16 -28.51 8.67
N TYR A 65 -1.07 -28.73 7.73
CA TYR A 65 -2.12 -29.73 7.88
C TYR A 65 -1.52 -31.13 7.97
N LYS A 66 -1.78 -31.88 9.05
CA LYS A 66 -1.19 -33.19 9.31
C LYS A 66 -1.34 -34.20 8.16
N LYS A 67 -2.43 -34.10 7.39
CA LYS A 67 -2.76 -35.09 6.34
C LYS A 67 -2.00 -34.83 5.05
N THR A 68 -1.80 -33.56 4.67
CA THR A 68 -1.13 -33.18 3.41
C THR A 68 0.32 -32.78 3.64
N ARG A 69 0.62 -32.14 4.77
CA ARG A 69 1.91 -31.56 5.14
C ARG A 69 2.45 -30.59 4.09
N ILE A 70 1.54 -29.95 3.36
CA ILE A 70 1.90 -28.97 2.33
C ILE A 70 2.12 -27.62 3.02
N LEU A 71 3.22 -26.98 2.67
CA LEU A 71 3.57 -25.60 2.98
C LEU A 71 3.70 -24.82 1.66
N ASP A 72 2.79 -23.89 1.41
CA ASP A 72 2.90 -22.86 0.38
C ASP A 72 3.85 -21.75 0.87
N PRO A 73 5.01 -21.55 0.22
CA PRO A 73 5.97 -20.55 0.66
C PRO A 73 5.44 -19.11 0.66
N SER A 74 4.36 -18.80 -0.06
CA SER A 74 3.80 -17.45 -0.12
C SER A 74 3.14 -16.99 1.18
N ILE A 75 2.88 -17.90 2.13
CA ILE A 75 2.42 -17.53 3.47
C ILE A 75 3.57 -17.06 4.38
N LEU A 76 4.83 -17.27 3.97
CA LEU A 76 5.99 -16.88 4.76
C LEU A 76 6.23 -15.36 4.60
N PRO A 77 6.59 -14.65 5.69
CA PRO A 77 6.77 -13.21 5.66
C PRO A 77 7.96 -12.78 4.79
N GLY A 78 7.99 -11.50 4.42
CA GLY A 78 9.14 -10.88 3.76
C GLY A 78 9.29 -11.21 2.28
N ASN A 79 8.18 -11.41 1.56
CA ASN A 79 8.16 -11.77 0.13
C ASN A 79 9.07 -12.98 -0.18
N PHE A 80 8.85 -14.08 0.53
CA PHE A 80 9.66 -15.28 0.38
C PHE A 80 9.59 -15.84 -1.04
N ASP A 81 10.75 -15.95 -1.69
CA ASP A 81 10.88 -16.46 -3.05
C ASP A 81 11.61 -17.82 -3.02
N ILE A 82 10.86 -18.89 -3.30
CA ILE A 82 11.40 -20.26 -3.28
C ILE A 82 12.51 -20.48 -4.32
N SER A 83 12.56 -19.68 -5.39
CA SER A 83 13.64 -19.77 -6.39
C SER A 83 15.01 -19.36 -5.86
N ARG A 84 15.04 -18.66 -4.71
CA ARG A 84 16.26 -18.25 -4.01
C ARG A 84 16.77 -19.26 -2.99
N VAL A 85 16.07 -20.39 -2.86
CA VAL A 85 16.40 -21.42 -1.89
C VAL A 85 17.30 -22.48 -2.48
N ARG A 86 18.32 -22.89 -1.72
CA ARG A 86 19.09 -24.11 -1.95
C ARG A 86 19.30 -24.88 -0.64
N ASN A 87 19.82 -26.11 -0.75
CA ASN A 87 20.12 -26.95 0.41
C ASN A 87 18.91 -27.16 1.34
N LEU A 88 17.70 -27.23 0.76
CA LEU A 88 16.46 -27.48 1.49
C LEU A 88 16.50 -28.87 2.14
N LYS A 89 16.23 -28.92 3.45
CA LYS A 89 16.15 -30.15 4.25
C LYS A 89 14.88 -30.12 5.11
N GLY A 90 14.31 -31.29 5.37
CA GLY A 90 13.05 -31.43 6.13
C GLY A 90 11.79 -31.19 5.30
N ALA A 91 11.92 -30.82 4.03
CA ALA A 91 10.83 -30.72 3.06
C ALA A 91 11.32 -31.03 1.64
N THR A 92 10.39 -31.35 0.74
CA THR A 92 10.64 -31.53 -0.70
C THR A 92 9.81 -30.53 -1.49
N GLN A 93 10.40 -29.86 -2.47
CA GLN A 93 9.69 -28.93 -3.33
C GLN A 93 8.88 -29.68 -4.39
N ASN A 94 7.61 -29.34 -4.51
CA ASN A 94 6.67 -29.85 -5.50
C ASN A 94 6.79 -29.06 -6.81
N ALA A 95 6.27 -29.61 -7.90
CA ALA A 95 6.34 -28.99 -9.23
C ALA A 95 5.59 -27.64 -9.32
N ASP A 96 4.61 -27.41 -8.44
CA ASP A 96 3.84 -26.17 -8.34
C ASP A 96 4.52 -25.09 -7.47
N GLY A 97 5.70 -25.40 -6.89
CA GLY A 97 6.44 -24.49 -6.02
C GLY A 97 6.12 -24.62 -4.52
N THR A 98 5.11 -25.42 -4.15
CA THR A 98 4.82 -25.72 -2.74
C THR A 98 5.85 -26.68 -2.15
N LEU A 99 5.89 -26.81 -0.82
CA LEU A 99 6.79 -27.68 -0.09
C LEU A 99 6.01 -28.78 0.63
N THR A 100 6.36 -30.04 0.42
CA THR A 100 5.85 -31.15 1.24
C THR A 100 6.81 -31.39 2.39
N VAL A 101 6.37 -31.13 3.63
CA VAL A 101 7.16 -31.35 4.86
C VAL A 101 7.22 -32.84 5.21
N GLN A 102 8.38 -33.29 5.67
CA GLN A 102 8.59 -34.68 6.08
C GLN A 102 7.73 -35.08 7.29
N GLU A 103 7.39 -36.37 7.38
CA GLU A 103 6.54 -36.94 8.43
C GLU A 103 7.12 -36.75 9.83
N GLY A 104 6.26 -36.33 10.77
CA GLY A 104 6.61 -36.20 12.19
C GLY A 104 6.98 -34.77 12.62
N GLY A 105 6.59 -33.75 11.84
CA GLY A 105 6.66 -32.32 12.18
C GLY A 105 7.94 -31.86 12.88
N GLY A 106 8.91 -31.35 12.11
CA GLY A 106 10.23 -31.01 12.63
C GLY A 106 10.73 -29.62 12.22
N LYS A 107 12.03 -29.56 11.90
CA LYS A 107 12.67 -28.34 11.40
C LYS A 107 12.85 -28.43 9.89
N VAL A 108 12.37 -27.42 9.17
CA VAL A 108 12.76 -27.20 7.77
C VAL A 108 13.91 -26.21 7.76
N THR A 109 15.03 -26.58 7.15
CA THR A 109 16.20 -25.71 7.06
C THR A 109 16.58 -25.50 5.61
N TYR A 110 16.98 -24.28 5.26
CA TYR A 110 17.39 -23.93 3.91
C TYR A 110 18.46 -22.84 3.94
N GLU A 111 19.17 -22.72 2.83
CA GLU A 111 20.01 -21.57 2.54
C GLU A 111 19.29 -20.64 1.56
N TYR A 112 19.12 -19.38 1.95
CA TYR A 112 18.44 -18.37 1.13
C TYR A 112 19.45 -17.42 0.50
N ARG A 113 19.27 -17.11 -0.79
CA ARG A 113 20.07 -16.13 -1.52
C ARG A 113 19.76 -14.72 -1.01
N CYS A 114 20.70 -14.13 -0.28
CA CYS A 114 20.57 -12.81 0.31
C CYS A 114 20.88 -11.69 -0.69
N VAL A 115 22.04 -11.78 -1.35
CA VAL A 115 22.52 -10.82 -2.35
C VAL A 115 23.57 -11.50 -3.22
N GLY A 116 23.52 -11.30 -4.55
CA GLY A 116 24.42 -12.00 -5.47
C GLY A 116 24.48 -13.50 -5.20
N GLU A 117 25.67 -14.11 -5.14
CA GLU A 117 25.84 -15.52 -4.80
C GLU A 117 26.04 -15.79 -3.28
N ILE A 118 25.66 -14.84 -2.42
CA ILE A 118 25.75 -15.00 -0.96
C ILE A 118 24.49 -15.66 -0.44
N TYR A 119 24.64 -16.88 0.09
CA TYR A 119 23.56 -17.62 0.72
C TYR A 119 23.76 -17.73 2.23
N LYS A 120 22.66 -17.65 2.99
CA LYS A 120 22.68 -17.75 4.45
C LYS A 120 21.60 -18.69 4.99
N PRO A 121 21.86 -19.37 6.12
CA PRO A 121 20.96 -20.39 6.65
C PRO A 121 19.76 -19.77 7.39
N PHE A 122 18.60 -20.41 7.25
CA PHE A 122 17.34 -20.10 7.92
C PHE A 122 16.67 -21.39 8.43
N THR A 123 15.74 -21.25 9.38
CA THR A 123 15.02 -22.38 9.98
C THR A 123 13.54 -22.06 10.19
N LEU A 124 12.67 -22.95 9.71
CA LEU A 124 11.26 -23.01 10.08
C LEU A 124 11.07 -24.13 11.11
N ASN A 125 10.45 -23.82 12.22
CA ASN A 125 9.94 -24.80 13.18
C ASN A 125 8.50 -25.13 12.76
N VAL A 126 8.30 -26.33 12.23
CA VAL A 126 7.01 -26.78 11.72
C VAL A 126 6.28 -27.54 12.81
N THR A 127 5.00 -27.23 13.02
CA THR A 127 4.09 -28.03 13.83
C THR A 127 2.95 -28.56 12.97
N GLU A 128 2.56 -29.81 13.17
CA GLU A 128 1.41 -30.39 12.47
C GLU A 128 0.11 -30.09 13.23
N THR A 129 -0.98 -29.83 12.50
CA THR A 129 -2.30 -29.54 13.06
C THR A 129 -3.42 -30.21 12.25
N ASP A 130 -4.61 -30.30 12.84
CA ASP A 130 -5.80 -30.89 12.21
C ASP A 130 -6.52 -29.92 11.27
N ASP A 131 -6.10 -28.65 11.22
CA ASP A 131 -6.65 -27.63 10.32
C ASP A 131 -6.25 -27.93 8.86
N PRO A 132 -7.23 -28.21 7.95
CA PRO A 132 -6.96 -28.50 6.55
C PRO A 132 -6.34 -27.33 5.76
N ASN A 133 -6.43 -26.11 6.28
CA ASN A 133 -5.87 -24.91 5.64
C ASN A 133 -4.48 -24.54 6.17
N ALA A 134 -4.00 -25.22 7.22
CA ALA A 134 -2.68 -24.93 7.78
C ALA A 134 -1.59 -25.23 6.74
N GLY A 135 -0.73 -24.23 6.53
CA GLY A 135 0.42 -24.33 5.64
C GLY A 135 0.12 -23.96 4.20
N ILE A 136 -1.12 -23.72 3.76
CA ILE A 136 -1.40 -23.36 2.36
C ILE A 136 -2.05 -21.98 2.27
N VAL A 137 -1.90 -21.29 1.13
CA VAL A 137 -2.78 -20.17 0.81
C VAL A 137 -4.18 -20.76 0.64
N PRO A 138 -5.15 -20.36 1.47
CA PRO A 138 -6.52 -20.81 1.34
C PRO A 138 -7.00 -20.46 -0.07
N PRO A 139 -7.68 -21.37 -0.78
CA PRO A 139 -8.17 -21.07 -2.12
C PRO A 139 -8.97 -19.77 -2.07
N VAL A 140 -8.54 -18.79 -2.87
CA VAL A 140 -9.29 -17.54 -3.11
C VAL A 140 -10.51 -17.93 -3.93
N THR A 141 -11.50 -18.49 -3.24
CA THR A 141 -12.84 -18.60 -3.77
C THR A 141 -13.47 -17.23 -3.55
N PRO A 142 -13.95 -16.55 -4.61
CA PRO A 142 -14.99 -15.55 -4.39
C PRO A 142 -16.09 -16.27 -3.61
N PRO A 143 -16.72 -15.65 -2.58
CA PRO A 143 -17.76 -16.35 -1.84
C PRO A 143 -18.89 -16.72 -2.80
N SER A 144 -18.87 -17.96 -3.28
CA SER A 144 -20.04 -18.59 -3.89
C SER A 144 -20.98 -18.82 -2.73
N GLY A 145 -22.08 -18.07 -2.71
CA GLY A 145 -23.11 -18.22 -1.71
C GLY A 145 -23.50 -19.69 -1.52
N GLY A 146 -23.53 -20.14 -0.26
CA GLY A 146 -24.02 -21.46 0.13
C GLY A 146 -23.10 -22.20 1.09
N GLY A 147 -23.17 -21.85 2.38
CA GLY A 147 -22.53 -22.55 3.49
C GLY A 147 -22.54 -21.68 4.74
N ASP A 148 -23.44 -21.94 5.67
CA ASP A 148 -23.92 -21.00 6.70
C ASP A 148 -22.92 -20.51 7.77
N SER A 149 -21.63 -20.82 7.67
CA SER A 149 -20.64 -20.50 8.71
C SER A 149 -19.27 -20.12 8.17
N ILE A 150 -18.68 -19.05 8.73
CA ILE A 150 -17.38 -18.47 8.34
C ILE A 150 -16.34 -18.76 9.44
N ALA A 151 -15.34 -19.58 9.13
CA ALA A 151 -14.31 -19.93 10.11
C ALA A 151 -13.54 -18.70 10.63
N ILE A 152 -13.28 -18.65 11.94
CA ILE A 152 -12.52 -17.58 12.62
C ILE A 152 -11.05 -17.97 12.67
N ASN A 153 -10.36 -17.83 11.55
CA ASN A 153 -8.96 -18.21 11.38
C ASN A 153 -8.20 -17.13 10.61
N ALA A 154 -6.89 -17.32 10.42
CA ALA A 154 -6.04 -16.36 9.72
C ALA A 154 -6.36 -16.19 8.22
N SER A 155 -7.18 -17.06 7.64
CA SER A 155 -7.66 -16.89 6.26
C SER A 155 -8.71 -15.79 6.16
N ASN A 156 -9.72 -15.85 7.04
CA ASN A 156 -10.87 -14.96 7.00
C ASN A 156 -10.67 -13.71 7.87
N PHE A 157 -9.82 -13.81 8.89
CA PHE A 157 -9.46 -12.73 9.80
C PHE A 157 -7.94 -12.78 10.01
N PRO A 158 -7.11 -12.27 9.08
CA PRO A 158 -5.65 -12.42 9.12
C PRO A 158 -5.02 -11.80 10.37
N ASP A 159 -5.51 -10.63 10.78
CA ASP A 159 -5.01 -9.92 11.94
C ASP A 159 -5.35 -10.68 13.24
N PRO A 160 -4.36 -11.01 14.08
CA PRO A 160 -4.56 -11.80 15.29
C PRO A 160 -5.39 -11.09 16.35
N ASP A 161 -5.26 -9.77 16.48
CA ASP A 161 -5.99 -8.98 17.48
C ASP A 161 -7.44 -8.78 17.05
N PHE A 162 -7.68 -8.53 15.74
CA PHE A 162 -9.02 -8.49 15.19
C PHE A 162 -9.71 -9.86 15.29
N ARG A 163 -9.02 -10.94 14.93
CA ARG A 163 -9.55 -12.31 15.04
C ARG A 163 -9.88 -12.68 16.48
N THR A 164 -9.03 -12.30 17.44
CA THR A 164 -9.28 -12.52 18.86
C THR A 164 -10.52 -11.78 19.33
N TYR A 165 -10.68 -10.52 18.91
CA TYR A 165 -11.89 -9.74 19.18
C TYR A 165 -13.14 -10.41 18.60
N VAL A 166 -13.10 -10.78 17.32
CA VAL A 166 -14.22 -11.44 16.63
C VAL A 166 -14.64 -12.72 17.35
N LYS A 167 -13.68 -13.55 17.74
CA LYS A 167 -13.94 -14.76 18.53
C LYS A 167 -14.57 -14.45 19.89
N ALA A 168 -14.04 -13.47 20.63
CA ALA A 168 -14.57 -13.13 21.95
C ALA A 168 -16.00 -12.56 21.90
N GLU A 169 -16.28 -11.74 20.89
CA GLU A 169 -17.53 -10.97 20.83
C GLU A 169 -18.65 -11.69 20.07
N PHE A 170 -18.33 -12.46 19.02
CA PHE A 170 -19.34 -12.96 18.07
C PHE A 170 -19.47 -14.47 17.99
N ASP A 171 -18.46 -15.26 18.39
CA ASP A 171 -18.52 -16.73 18.45
C ASP A 171 -19.19 -17.19 19.76
N LYS A 172 -20.53 -17.23 19.79
CA LYS A 172 -21.29 -17.45 21.03
C LYS A 172 -21.30 -18.92 21.44
N ASP A 173 -21.19 -19.83 20.49
CA ASP A 173 -21.13 -21.27 20.75
C ASP A 173 -19.69 -21.81 20.88
N ASN A 174 -18.68 -20.96 20.69
CA ASN A 174 -17.25 -21.25 20.80
C ASN A 174 -16.76 -22.34 19.83
N ASN A 175 -17.41 -22.44 18.66
CA ASN A 175 -17.06 -23.43 17.66
C ASN A 175 -15.93 -22.97 16.71
N ASN A 176 -15.40 -21.75 16.91
CA ASN A 176 -14.41 -21.07 16.05
C ASN A 176 -14.92 -20.72 14.65
N SER A 177 -16.22 -20.46 14.51
CA SER A 177 -16.84 -20.14 13.23
C SER A 177 -18.07 -19.26 13.44
N LEU A 178 -18.28 -18.28 12.57
CA LEU A 178 -19.41 -17.37 12.65
C LEU A 178 -20.55 -17.85 11.76
N ASN A 179 -21.65 -18.25 12.37
CA ASN A 179 -22.87 -18.52 11.62
C ASN A 179 -23.55 -17.22 11.12
N ASP A 180 -24.52 -17.35 10.23
CA ASP A 180 -25.24 -16.20 9.67
C ASP A 180 -25.96 -15.33 10.72
N THR A 181 -26.47 -15.94 11.79
CA THR A 181 -27.11 -15.19 12.89
C THR A 181 -26.08 -14.35 13.63
N GLU A 182 -24.95 -14.94 14.03
CA GLU A 182 -23.87 -14.22 14.73
C GLU A 182 -23.39 -13.02 13.91
N ARG A 183 -23.10 -13.23 12.62
CA ARG A 183 -22.69 -12.16 11.70
C ARG A 183 -23.73 -11.06 11.54
N LYS A 184 -25.01 -11.42 11.43
CA LYS A 184 -26.11 -10.45 11.24
C LYS A 184 -26.51 -9.72 12.52
N THR A 185 -26.20 -10.28 13.69
CA THR A 185 -26.44 -9.62 14.99
C THR A 185 -25.36 -8.58 15.34
N ALA A 186 -24.17 -8.68 14.75
CA ALA A 186 -23.11 -7.71 14.91
C ALA A 186 -23.47 -6.36 14.25
N THR A 187 -24.00 -5.43 15.04
CA THR A 187 -24.32 -4.06 14.58
C THR A 187 -23.27 -3.04 14.98
N VAL A 188 -22.40 -3.37 15.94
CA VAL A 188 -21.34 -2.51 16.44
C VAL A 188 -20.05 -3.34 16.56
N ILE A 189 -18.96 -2.82 16.01
CA ILE A 189 -17.61 -3.35 16.20
C ILE A 189 -16.75 -2.21 16.73
N ASN A 190 -16.16 -2.43 17.91
CA ASN A 190 -15.21 -1.51 18.52
C ASN A 190 -13.88 -2.21 18.75
N VAL A 191 -12.93 -1.90 17.87
CA VAL A 191 -11.58 -2.43 17.86
C VAL A 191 -10.54 -1.32 17.98
N LYS A 192 -10.93 -0.24 18.65
CA LYS A 192 -10.05 0.89 18.94
C LYS A 192 -8.84 0.46 19.77
N ASP A 193 -7.67 0.99 19.44
CA ASP A 193 -6.43 0.83 20.22
C ASP A 193 -6.07 -0.64 20.47
N LYS A 194 -6.00 -1.40 19.37
CA LYS A 194 -5.69 -2.85 19.39
C LYS A 194 -4.46 -3.23 18.57
N LEU A 195 -3.73 -2.24 18.05
CA LEU A 195 -2.57 -2.42 17.18
C LEU A 195 -2.87 -3.16 15.86
N ILE A 196 -4.13 -3.18 15.44
CA ILE A 196 -4.58 -3.91 14.24
C ILE A 196 -3.96 -3.31 12.97
N GLU A 197 -3.46 -4.17 12.10
CA GLU A 197 -2.84 -3.81 10.82
C GLU A 197 -3.80 -4.02 9.63
N THR A 198 -4.78 -4.93 9.77
CA THR A 198 -5.82 -5.17 8.74
C THR A 198 -7.17 -5.55 9.36
N LEU A 199 -8.26 -5.05 8.76
CA LEU A 199 -9.64 -5.46 9.08
C LEU A 199 -10.25 -6.39 8.03
N GLU A 200 -9.42 -7.08 7.25
CA GLU A 200 -9.90 -8.17 6.40
C GLU A 200 -10.71 -9.18 7.23
N GLY A 201 -11.91 -9.51 6.74
CA GLY A 201 -12.98 -10.20 7.48
C GLY A 201 -14.13 -9.30 7.94
N ILE A 202 -13.96 -7.97 7.92
CA ILE A 202 -15.03 -7.03 8.28
C ILE A 202 -16.23 -7.11 7.31
N GLU A 203 -16.00 -7.55 6.08
CA GLU A 203 -17.02 -7.76 5.05
C GLU A 203 -18.06 -8.82 5.44
N PHE A 204 -17.73 -9.70 6.40
CA PHE A 204 -18.63 -10.74 6.87
C PHE A 204 -19.75 -10.23 7.78
N PHE A 205 -19.74 -8.95 8.17
CA PHE A 205 -20.73 -8.31 9.06
C PHE A 205 -21.65 -7.35 8.26
N PRO A 206 -22.65 -7.87 7.53
CA PRO A 206 -23.45 -7.08 6.59
C PRO A 206 -24.37 -6.05 7.25
N ASN A 207 -24.72 -6.26 8.53
CA ASN A 207 -25.60 -5.38 9.30
C ASN A 207 -24.84 -4.40 10.20
N LEU A 208 -23.51 -4.30 10.04
CA LEU A 208 -22.68 -3.38 10.81
C LEU A 208 -23.13 -1.94 10.60
N LYS A 209 -23.49 -1.26 11.69
CA LYS A 209 -23.93 0.15 11.71
C LYS A 209 -22.86 1.08 12.26
N GLU A 210 -22.09 0.62 13.23
CA GLU A 210 -21.02 1.41 13.84
C GLU A 210 -19.72 0.62 13.83
N LEU A 211 -18.67 1.22 13.25
CA LEU A 211 -17.31 0.70 13.29
C LEU A 211 -16.41 1.77 13.92
N ASP A 212 -15.81 1.44 15.06
CA ASP A 212 -14.69 2.18 15.64
C ASP A 212 -13.43 1.32 15.51
N CYS A 213 -12.56 1.71 14.59
CA CYS A 213 -11.23 1.14 14.39
C CYS A 213 -10.13 2.18 14.57
N SER A 214 -10.41 3.21 15.37
CA SER A 214 -9.46 4.30 15.63
C SER A 214 -8.23 3.84 16.42
N ILE A 215 -7.12 4.57 16.28
CA ILE A 215 -5.84 4.29 16.99
C ILE A 215 -5.34 2.88 16.65
N ASN A 216 -5.07 2.64 15.38
CA ASN A 216 -4.53 1.37 14.88
C ASN A 216 -3.46 1.65 13.81
N GLN A 217 -3.04 0.61 13.08
CA GLN A 217 -1.98 0.67 12.07
C GLN A 217 -2.52 0.36 10.67
N LEU A 218 -3.80 0.64 10.41
CA LEU A 218 -4.44 0.33 9.14
C LEU A 218 -3.85 1.19 8.01
N SER A 219 -3.28 0.53 7.01
CA SER A 219 -2.87 1.16 5.74
C SER A 219 -3.98 1.13 4.68
N ARG A 220 -4.94 0.22 4.83
CA ARG A 220 -6.12 0.05 3.98
C ARG A 220 -7.37 -0.25 4.82
N LEU A 221 -8.52 0.15 4.30
CA LEU A 221 -9.82 -0.17 4.90
C LEU A 221 -10.85 -0.36 3.77
N ASP A 222 -11.40 -1.57 3.66
CA ASP A 222 -12.53 -1.87 2.78
C ASP A 222 -13.79 -2.09 3.62
N VAL A 223 -14.77 -1.22 3.44
CA VAL A 223 -16.10 -1.30 4.09
C VAL A 223 -17.21 -1.39 3.05
N SER A 224 -16.90 -1.82 1.82
CA SER A 224 -17.82 -1.83 0.69
C SER A 224 -19.01 -2.79 0.87
N GLN A 225 -18.82 -3.87 1.64
CA GLN A 225 -19.89 -4.81 1.97
C GLN A 225 -20.70 -4.38 3.20
N ASN A 226 -20.18 -3.47 4.03
CA ASN A 226 -20.87 -2.94 5.20
C ASN A 226 -21.79 -1.78 4.83
N THR A 227 -22.71 -2.01 3.88
CA THR A 227 -23.60 -0.98 3.31
C THR A 227 -24.59 -0.39 4.32
N ALA A 228 -24.75 -1.05 5.48
CA ALA A 228 -25.57 -0.57 6.59
C ALA A 228 -24.86 0.47 7.49
N LEU A 229 -23.58 0.77 7.28
CA LEU A 229 -22.80 1.65 8.16
C LEU A 229 -23.43 3.05 8.27
N GLU A 230 -23.65 3.49 9.50
CA GLU A 230 -24.13 4.82 9.88
C GLU A 230 -23.02 5.66 10.53
N LYS A 231 -22.06 5.01 11.20
CA LYS A 231 -20.91 5.67 11.84
C LYS A 231 -19.62 4.92 11.56
N LEU A 232 -18.62 5.65 11.09
CA LEU A 232 -17.25 5.17 10.90
C LEU A 232 -16.29 6.08 11.66
N ASP A 233 -15.55 5.51 12.60
CA ASP A 233 -14.34 6.12 13.16
C ASP A 233 -13.13 5.27 12.77
N CYS A 234 -12.36 5.77 11.80
CA CYS A 234 -11.09 5.22 11.37
C CYS A 234 -9.92 6.19 11.66
N SER A 235 -10.11 7.09 12.63
CA SER A 235 -9.12 8.12 12.95
C SER A 235 -7.83 7.54 13.54
N THR A 236 -6.72 8.26 13.39
CA THR A 236 -5.40 7.84 13.89
C THR A 236 -4.99 6.48 13.32
N ASN A 237 -4.84 6.42 12.00
CA ASN A 237 -4.37 5.28 11.22
C ASN A 237 -3.39 5.77 10.13
N GLN A 238 -3.05 4.92 9.15
CA GLN A 238 -2.11 5.21 8.06
C GLN A 238 -2.80 5.14 6.69
N LEU A 239 -4.09 5.48 6.62
CA LEU A 239 -4.88 5.36 5.39
C LEU A 239 -4.46 6.44 4.38
N ALA A 240 -3.94 6.02 3.23
CA ALA A 240 -3.66 6.90 2.09
C ALA A 240 -4.90 7.15 1.20
N SER A 241 -5.89 6.26 1.28
CA SER A 241 -7.17 6.39 0.57
C SER A 241 -8.31 5.77 1.37
N LEU A 242 -9.54 6.24 1.11
CA LEU A 242 -10.75 5.73 1.74
C LEU A 242 -11.92 5.83 0.75
N ASN A 243 -12.51 4.69 0.39
CA ASN A 243 -13.66 4.63 -0.52
C ASN A 243 -14.95 4.37 0.24
N LEU A 244 -15.88 5.33 0.21
CA LEU A 244 -17.16 5.26 0.92
C LEU A 244 -18.37 5.27 -0.02
N SER A 245 -18.15 5.01 -1.32
CA SER A 245 -19.19 5.09 -2.36
C SER A 245 -20.34 4.09 -2.16
N LYS A 246 -20.14 3.03 -1.38
CA LYS A 246 -21.16 2.02 -1.04
C LYS A 246 -21.85 2.27 0.30
N ASN A 247 -21.35 3.19 1.12
CA ASN A 247 -21.84 3.44 2.48
C ASN A 247 -22.81 4.64 2.50
N ALA A 248 -23.85 4.59 1.67
CA ALA A 248 -24.79 5.71 1.47
C ALA A 248 -25.57 6.11 2.75
N LYS A 249 -25.62 5.23 3.76
CA LYS A 249 -26.28 5.47 5.06
C LYS A 249 -25.41 6.18 6.09
N LEU A 250 -24.14 6.48 5.76
CA LEU A 250 -23.19 7.08 6.69
C LEU A 250 -23.66 8.48 7.11
N LYS A 251 -23.72 8.71 8.42
CA LYS A 251 -24.11 9.97 9.09
C LYS A 251 -22.93 10.63 9.80
N TYR A 252 -22.02 9.83 10.34
CA TYR A 252 -20.86 10.30 11.10
C TYR A 252 -19.57 9.68 10.55
N LEU A 253 -18.64 10.52 10.11
CA LEU A 253 -17.33 10.09 9.64
C LEU A 253 -16.21 10.81 10.39
N TYR A 254 -15.37 10.02 11.08
CA TYR A 254 -14.12 10.46 11.67
C TYR A 254 -12.98 9.73 10.96
N CYS A 255 -12.25 10.46 10.11
CA CYS A 255 -11.09 9.96 9.38
C CYS A 255 -9.85 10.83 9.61
N ASN A 256 -9.84 11.61 10.69
CA ASN A 256 -8.72 12.48 11.04
C ASN A 256 -7.44 11.71 11.38
N GLN A 257 -6.29 12.38 11.27
CA GLN A 257 -4.97 11.80 11.54
C GLN A 257 -4.73 10.53 10.72
N ASN A 258 -4.82 10.69 9.39
CA ASN A 258 -4.49 9.70 8.38
C ASN A 258 -3.62 10.37 7.29
N GLU A 259 -3.39 9.70 6.17
CA GLU A 259 -2.58 10.20 5.06
C GLU A 259 -3.40 10.49 3.80
N LEU A 260 -4.71 10.74 3.95
CA LEU A 260 -5.63 10.92 2.82
C LEU A 260 -5.23 12.14 1.99
N THR A 261 -5.01 11.92 0.70
CA THR A 261 -4.72 12.99 -0.29
C THR A 261 -5.98 13.47 -1.01
N SER A 262 -7.04 12.66 -1.00
CA SER A 262 -8.37 13.02 -1.47
C SER A 262 -9.44 12.27 -0.67
N LEU A 263 -10.65 12.82 -0.64
CA LEU A 263 -11.80 12.21 0.01
C LEU A 263 -13.08 12.56 -0.77
N ASP A 264 -13.74 11.55 -1.34
CA ASP A 264 -15.02 11.71 -2.03
C ASP A 264 -16.17 11.25 -1.11
N VAL A 265 -16.99 12.21 -0.69
CA VAL A 265 -18.19 11.98 0.13
C VAL A 265 -19.49 12.23 -0.66
N SER A 266 -19.42 12.35 -1.98
CA SER A 266 -20.56 12.73 -2.82
C SER A 266 -21.72 11.73 -2.80
N LYS A 267 -21.46 10.47 -2.41
CA LYS A 267 -22.47 9.42 -2.27
C LYS A 267 -23.06 9.32 -0.86
N ASN A 268 -22.46 9.99 0.12
CA ASN A 268 -22.89 9.97 1.52
C ASN A 268 -23.83 11.16 1.78
N THR A 269 -24.97 11.17 1.07
CA THR A 269 -25.89 12.31 1.03
C THR A 269 -26.49 12.67 2.41
N GLY A 270 -26.57 11.68 3.30
CA GLY A 270 -27.03 11.85 4.70
C GLY A 270 -25.91 12.15 5.72
N LEU A 271 -24.66 12.35 5.28
CA LEU A 271 -23.54 12.65 6.17
C LEU A 271 -23.77 13.99 6.88
N ASP A 272 -23.78 14.00 8.20
CA ASP A 272 -24.08 15.15 9.06
C ASP A 272 -22.81 15.72 9.73
N LEU A 273 -21.93 14.83 10.17
CA LEU A 273 -20.64 15.19 10.76
C LEU A 273 -19.49 14.58 9.97
N LEU A 274 -18.54 15.43 9.58
CA LEU A 274 -17.28 15.04 8.96
C LEU A 274 -16.10 15.64 9.71
N ASN A 275 -15.24 14.77 10.28
CA ASN A 275 -13.93 15.15 10.76
C ASN A 275 -12.84 14.48 9.91
N CYS A 276 -12.17 15.28 9.08
CA CYS A 276 -11.05 14.87 8.24
C CYS A 276 -9.80 15.71 8.52
N ASN A 277 -9.68 16.27 9.73
CA ASN A 277 -8.53 17.10 10.10
C ASN A 277 -7.23 16.29 10.15
N ARG A 278 -6.07 16.93 10.02
CA ARG A 278 -4.76 16.24 10.04
C ARG A 278 -4.65 15.11 8.99
N ASN A 279 -4.94 15.45 7.74
CA ASN A 279 -4.68 14.62 6.57
C ASN A 279 -3.79 15.38 5.58
N ARG A 280 -3.71 14.91 4.33
CA ARG A 280 -2.95 15.52 3.23
C ARG A 280 -3.88 16.04 2.13
N LEU A 281 -5.13 16.37 2.48
CA LEU A 281 -6.10 16.89 1.52
C LEU A 281 -5.66 18.27 1.04
N THR A 282 -6.06 18.62 -0.18
CA THR A 282 -5.89 19.96 -0.78
C THR A 282 -7.22 20.62 -1.08
N SER A 283 -8.28 19.82 -1.12
CA SER A 283 -9.64 20.26 -1.40
C SER A 283 -10.60 19.28 -0.75
N LEU A 284 -11.81 19.76 -0.52
CA LEU A 284 -12.92 18.96 -0.05
C LEU A 284 -14.21 19.54 -0.63
N ASP A 285 -15.14 18.68 -1.04
CA ASP A 285 -16.46 19.10 -1.49
C ASP A 285 -17.54 18.34 -0.69
N VAL A 286 -18.29 19.09 0.12
CA VAL A 286 -19.41 18.57 0.92
C VAL A 286 -20.77 19.03 0.36
N SER A 287 -20.80 19.61 -0.84
CA SER A 287 -22.02 20.18 -1.44
C SER A 287 -23.15 19.16 -1.65
N GLN A 288 -22.81 17.87 -1.81
CA GLN A 288 -23.76 16.76 -2.00
C GLN A 288 -24.15 16.06 -0.69
N THR A 289 -23.65 16.52 0.46
CA THR A 289 -23.88 15.90 1.78
C THR A 289 -24.82 16.73 2.64
N ALA A 290 -25.29 16.22 3.77
CA ALA A 290 -26.09 16.97 4.74
C ALA A 290 -25.24 17.65 5.83
N VAL A 291 -23.92 17.80 5.63
CA VAL A 291 -22.98 18.14 6.70
C VAL A 291 -23.34 19.46 7.38
N THR A 292 -23.59 19.40 8.68
CA THR A 292 -23.77 20.56 9.55
C THR A 292 -22.50 20.89 10.32
N THR A 293 -21.69 19.87 10.60
CA THR A 293 -20.43 20.00 11.37
C THR A 293 -19.26 19.48 10.55
N LEU A 294 -18.38 20.38 10.11
CA LEU A 294 -17.16 20.06 9.38
C LEU A 294 -15.92 20.46 10.17
N ASN A 295 -14.97 19.53 10.32
CA ASN A 295 -13.60 19.85 10.71
C ASN A 295 -12.63 19.33 9.64
N ALA A 296 -12.09 20.25 8.85
CA ALA A 296 -11.10 19.98 7.79
C ALA A 296 -9.74 20.67 8.05
N SER A 297 -9.48 21.06 9.30
CA SER A 297 -8.26 21.80 9.65
C SER A 297 -6.98 20.96 9.56
N ASP A 298 -5.82 21.63 9.54
CA ASP A 298 -4.51 20.99 9.64
C ASP A 298 -4.24 19.95 8.53
N ASN A 299 -4.81 20.17 7.34
CA ASN A 299 -4.52 19.39 6.14
C ASN A 299 -3.27 19.94 5.47
N LYS A 300 -2.22 19.11 5.37
CA LYS A 300 -0.89 19.53 4.91
C LYS A 300 -0.35 18.56 3.88
N ILE A 301 0.05 19.07 2.72
CA ILE A 301 0.74 18.29 1.69
C ILE A 301 2.07 18.96 1.33
N ASP A 302 3.08 18.15 1.03
CA ASP A 302 4.37 18.66 0.57
C ASP A 302 4.31 18.94 -0.94
N ILE A 303 4.83 20.08 -1.35
CA ILE A 303 5.05 20.44 -2.76
C ILE A 303 6.52 20.76 -2.98
N ASN A 304 7.03 20.44 -4.16
CA ASN A 304 8.35 20.83 -4.59
C ASN A 304 8.26 22.05 -5.51
N VAL A 305 9.10 23.04 -5.28
CA VAL A 305 9.25 24.21 -6.15
C VAL A 305 10.72 24.41 -6.48
N GLU A 306 11.03 24.76 -7.72
CA GLU A 306 12.40 25.08 -8.13
C GLU A 306 12.89 26.38 -7.48
N GLU A 307 14.22 26.54 -7.31
CA GLU A 307 14.84 27.76 -6.77
C GLU A 307 14.46 28.99 -7.60
N THR A 308 14.45 28.83 -8.93
CA THR A 308 13.96 29.82 -9.88
C THR A 308 13.10 29.08 -10.93
N PRO A 309 11.78 29.34 -11.06
CA PRO A 309 11.07 30.57 -10.68
C PRO A 309 10.22 30.51 -9.39
N ARG A 310 10.38 29.49 -8.52
CA ARG A 310 9.50 29.23 -7.36
C ARG A 310 8.00 29.12 -7.70
N THR A 311 7.69 28.50 -8.83
CA THR A 311 6.30 28.25 -9.22
C THR A 311 5.89 26.81 -9.01
N PHE A 312 4.61 26.60 -8.78
CA PHE A 312 3.96 25.31 -8.67
C PHE A 312 2.67 25.29 -9.51
N ASP A 313 2.44 24.22 -10.28
CA ASP A 313 1.18 24.03 -11.00
C ASP A 313 0.13 23.40 -10.08
N LEU A 314 -0.85 24.19 -9.68
CA LEU A 314 -1.96 23.77 -8.81
C LEU A 314 -2.83 22.68 -9.44
N SER A 315 -2.78 22.50 -10.77
CA SER A 315 -3.52 21.44 -11.45
C SER A 315 -3.03 20.03 -11.11
N THR A 316 -1.81 19.93 -10.57
CA THR A 316 -1.19 18.68 -10.13
C THR A 316 -1.63 18.26 -8.72
N LEU A 317 -2.33 19.13 -7.98
CA LEU A 317 -2.83 18.80 -6.65
C LEU A 317 -3.90 17.69 -6.74
N PRO A 318 -3.92 16.75 -5.77
CA PRO A 318 -4.94 15.70 -5.70
C PRO A 318 -6.34 16.25 -5.41
N GLY A 319 -7.35 15.38 -5.45
CA GLY A 319 -8.70 15.71 -4.97
C GLY A 319 -9.55 16.56 -5.91
N LYS A 320 -9.14 16.73 -7.18
CA LYS A 320 -9.81 17.62 -8.16
C LYS A 320 -9.84 19.08 -7.66
N PHE A 321 -8.69 19.56 -7.21
CA PHE A 321 -8.52 20.93 -6.72
C PHE A 321 -9.04 21.95 -7.73
N ASP A 322 -9.96 22.81 -7.28
CA ASP A 322 -10.49 23.93 -8.07
C ASP A 322 -9.99 25.24 -7.48
N VAL A 323 -9.07 25.88 -8.20
CA VAL A 323 -8.45 27.15 -7.78
C VAL A 323 -9.47 28.26 -7.56
N THR A 324 -10.63 28.21 -8.21
CA THR A 324 -11.69 29.23 -8.06
C THR A 324 -12.38 29.19 -6.70
N LYS A 325 -12.30 28.04 -6.01
CA LYS A 325 -12.79 27.86 -4.64
C LYS A 325 -11.75 28.24 -3.58
N ALA A 326 -10.51 28.52 -3.98
CA ALA A 326 -9.41 28.85 -3.07
C ALA A 326 -9.19 30.36 -2.94
N THR A 327 -9.26 30.86 -1.71
CA THR A 327 -9.12 32.28 -1.35
C THR A 327 -8.16 32.47 -0.18
N ASN A 328 -7.89 33.71 0.22
CA ASN A 328 -7.03 34.04 1.38
C ASN A 328 -5.65 33.39 1.34
N TRP A 329 -5.03 33.38 0.15
CA TRP A 329 -3.68 32.84 -0.04
C TRP A 329 -2.65 33.63 0.80
N SER A 330 -1.80 32.90 1.52
CA SER A 330 -0.67 33.43 2.28
C SER A 330 0.60 32.66 1.93
N GLY A 331 1.74 33.34 1.83
CA GLY A 331 3.01 32.74 1.42
C GLY A 331 3.23 32.63 -0.10
N GLY A 332 2.29 33.09 -0.91
CA GLY A 332 2.42 33.12 -2.36
C GLY A 332 1.29 33.88 -3.05
N THR A 333 1.40 34.02 -4.37
CA THR A 333 0.38 34.63 -5.24
C THR A 333 -0.04 33.64 -6.32
N VAL A 334 -1.33 33.64 -6.67
CA VAL A 334 -1.88 32.73 -7.68
C VAL A 334 -2.30 33.51 -8.92
N SER A 335 -1.89 33.02 -10.09
CA SER A 335 -2.32 33.54 -11.40
C SER A 335 -2.70 32.35 -12.28
N GLY A 336 -3.99 32.26 -12.65
CA GLY A 336 -4.53 31.09 -13.33
C GLY A 336 -4.38 29.82 -12.47
N LYS A 337 -3.66 28.82 -12.99
CA LYS A 337 -3.34 27.57 -12.26
C LYS A 337 -1.98 27.59 -11.59
N THR A 338 -1.23 28.69 -11.73
CA THR A 338 0.15 28.77 -11.24
C THR A 338 0.18 29.49 -9.90
N LEU A 339 0.72 28.81 -8.89
CA LEU A 339 1.12 29.41 -7.63
C LEU A 339 2.58 29.87 -7.74
N LYS A 340 2.84 31.15 -7.52
CA LYS A 340 4.18 31.69 -7.31
C LYS A 340 4.42 31.85 -5.81
N VAL A 341 5.35 31.07 -5.27
CA VAL A 341 5.69 31.08 -3.84
C VAL A 341 6.63 32.25 -3.53
N ASN A 342 6.39 32.95 -2.44
CA ASN A 342 7.24 34.06 -2.00
C ASN A 342 8.63 33.55 -1.58
N GLU A 343 9.64 34.41 -1.70
CA GLU A 343 10.99 34.09 -1.24
C GLU A 343 11.02 33.81 0.27
N GLY A 344 11.85 32.87 0.71
CA GLY A 344 11.95 32.46 2.13
C GLY A 344 10.72 31.73 2.70
N THR A 345 9.64 31.56 1.93
CA THR A 345 8.44 30.89 2.41
C THR A 345 8.61 29.36 2.40
N ASN A 346 8.30 28.72 3.51
CA ASN A 346 8.29 27.27 3.69
C ASN A 346 6.87 26.67 3.76
N GLN A 347 5.83 27.50 3.85
CA GLN A 347 4.44 27.09 3.86
C GLN A 347 3.56 28.11 3.14
N VAL A 348 2.72 27.62 2.23
CA VAL A 348 1.62 28.39 1.63
C VAL A 348 0.31 27.91 2.25
N THR A 349 -0.55 28.83 2.67
CA THR A 349 -1.89 28.49 3.16
C THR A 349 -2.96 29.15 2.32
N TYR A 350 -4.13 28.52 2.25
CA TYR A 350 -5.32 29.07 1.61
C TYR A 350 -6.58 28.57 2.32
N THR A 351 -7.64 29.36 2.21
CA THR A 351 -9.00 28.95 2.58
C THR A 351 -9.66 28.35 1.35
N TYR A 352 -10.25 27.16 1.47
CA TYR A 352 -10.98 26.50 0.39
C TYR A 352 -12.48 26.48 0.74
N ASP A 353 -13.32 26.87 -0.20
CA ASP A 353 -14.77 26.71 -0.11
C ASP A 353 -15.15 25.23 -0.28
N CYS A 354 -15.58 24.60 0.81
CA CYS A 354 -15.99 23.21 0.83
C CYS A 354 -17.45 23.02 0.38
N GLY A 355 -18.18 24.10 0.15
CA GLY A 355 -19.61 24.11 -0.17
C GLY A 355 -20.50 24.23 1.06
N LYS A 356 -21.77 24.61 0.84
CA LYS A 356 -22.79 24.81 1.89
C LYS A 356 -22.41 25.81 2.99
N GLY A 357 -21.60 26.80 2.67
CA GLY A 357 -21.12 27.79 3.64
C GLY A 357 -20.01 27.29 4.56
N HIS A 358 -19.50 26.07 4.31
CA HIS A 358 -18.33 25.53 5.01
C HIS A 358 -17.06 25.88 4.24
N SER A 359 -16.00 26.16 5.00
CA SER A 359 -14.65 26.37 4.44
C SER A 359 -13.61 25.68 5.30
N GLY A 360 -12.51 25.25 4.69
CA GLY A 360 -11.34 24.69 5.39
C GLY A 360 -10.07 25.46 5.07
N THR A 361 -9.12 25.45 6.00
CA THR A 361 -7.76 25.98 5.76
C THR A 361 -6.82 24.82 5.46
N PHE A 362 -6.13 24.92 4.33
CA PHE A 362 -5.22 23.90 3.82
C PHE A 362 -3.82 24.50 3.68
N THR A 363 -2.79 23.66 3.82
CA THR A 363 -1.38 24.07 3.77
C THR A 363 -0.62 23.26 2.73
N LEU A 364 0.18 23.95 1.92
CA LEU A 364 1.22 23.38 1.08
C LEU A 364 2.55 23.63 1.77
N ASN A 365 3.22 22.58 2.25
CA ASN A 365 4.59 22.69 2.75
C ASN A 365 5.53 22.78 1.55
N VAL A 366 6.28 23.86 1.46
CA VAL A 366 7.13 24.15 0.33
C VAL A 366 8.52 23.57 0.57
N LYS A 367 8.94 22.66 -0.33
CA LYS A 367 10.31 22.18 -0.43
C LYS A 367 10.95 22.80 -1.67
N VAL A 368 12.03 23.54 -1.47
CA VAL A 368 12.77 24.15 -2.57
C VAL A 368 13.76 23.11 -3.09
N VAL A 369 13.76 22.89 -4.40
CA VAL A 369 14.64 21.94 -5.09
C VAL A 369 15.48 22.66 -6.16
N PRO A 370 16.67 22.15 -6.54
CA PRO A 370 17.48 22.75 -7.59
C PRO A 370 16.74 22.83 -8.93
N ASP A 371 17.06 23.84 -9.73
CA ASP A 371 16.43 24.06 -11.04
C ASP A 371 16.61 22.85 -11.98
N GLY A 372 15.56 22.49 -12.73
CA GLY A 372 15.55 21.37 -13.66
C GLY A 372 15.28 19.99 -13.04
N THR A 373 14.95 19.94 -11.74
CA THR A 373 14.66 18.68 -11.03
C THR A 373 13.16 18.38 -10.88
N VAL A 374 12.29 19.36 -11.17
CA VAL A 374 10.83 19.13 -11.20
C VAL A 374 10.43 18.71 -12.60
N THR A 375 10.00 17.46 -12.77
CA THR A 375 9.47 16.99 -14.06
C THR A 375 8.18 17.75 -14.40
N PRO A 376 8.07 18.38 -15.59
CA PRO A 376 6.83 19.01 -16.01
C PRO A 376 5.71 17.97 -16.10
N PRO A 377 4.46 18.31 -15.76
CA PRO A 377 3.33 17.43 -16.05
C PRO A 377 3.28 17.19 -17.57
N SER A 378 3.21 15.93 -17.99
CA SER A 378 3.11 15.55 -19.40
C SER A 378 1.85 16.19 -20.00
N GLY A 379 2.04 17.26 -20.78
CA GLY A 379 0.96 17.95 -21.47
C GLY A 379 0.25 16.99 -22.41
N GLY A 380 -1.07 16.85 -22.23
CA GLY A 380 -1.92 16.07 -23.11
C GLY A 380 -1.99 16.70 -24.51
N ASP A 381 -1.82 15.85 -25.51
CA ASP A 381 -2.09 16.19 -26.90
C ASP A 381 -3.58 16.56 -27.07
N THR A 382 -3.84 17.78 -27.54
CA THR A 382 -5.11 18.10 -28.21
C THR A 382 -4.94 17.93 -29.72
N PRO A 383 -5.97 17.42 -30.44
CA PRO A 383 -5.83 16.99 -31.83
C PRO A 383 -5.84 18.18 -32.78
N GLY A 384 -4.79 18.32 -33.57
CA GLY A 384 -4.72 19.28 -34.68
C GLY A 384 -5.66 18.87 -35.82
N GLY A 385 -6.63 19.72 -36.13
CA GLY A 385 -7.46 19.64 -37.32
C GLY A 385 -6.88 20.43 -38.50
N GLY A 386 -7.11 19.91 -39.70
CA GLY A 386 -6.97 20.58 -41.01
C GLY A 386 -5.54 20.54 -41.59
N SER A 387 -5.28 20.21 -42.84
CA SER A 387 -6.12 20.00 -44.03
C SER A 387 -5.23 19.42 -45.14
N THR A 388 -5.73 18.45 -45.90
CA THR A 388 -5.14 17.92 -47.16
C THR A 388 -5.22 18.96 -48.29
N PRO A 389 -4.42 18.87 -49.37
CA PRO A 389 -4.90 18.09 -50.53
C PRO A 389 -3.85 17.33 -51.39
N GLY A 390 -4.25 16.12 -51.84
CA GLY A 390 -3.97 15.46 -53.13
C GLY A 390 -2.53 14.94 -53.39
N GLY A 391 -2.29 13.75 -53.97
CA GLY A 391 -3.14 12.71 -54.54
C GLY A 391 -2.27 11.59 -55.14
N SER A 392 -2.93 10.54 -55.66
CA SER A 392 -2.44 9.38 -56.45
C SER A 392 -1.83 8.16 -55.72
N THR A 393 -2.59 7.06 -55.72
CA THR A 393 -2.20 5.63 -55.64
C THR A 393 -1.78 5.10 -57.04
N PRO A 394 -1.22 3.88 -57.26
CA PRO A 394 -1.27 2.65 -56.42
C PRO A 394 -0.01 1.74 -56.39
N GLY A 395 -0.04 0.74 -55.50
CA GLY A 395 0.91 -0.40 -55.37
C GLY A 395 1.42 -0.48 -53.92
N GLY A 396 1.20 -1.50 -53.11
CA GLY A 396 1.25 -2.94 -53.34
C GLY A 396 2.46 -3.49 -52.56
N GLY A 397 2.24 -4.23 -51.48
CA GLY A 397 3.28 -5.05 -50.84
C GLY A 397 3.58 -4.78 -49.37
N ASP A 398 3.58 -5.87 -48.62
CA ASP A 398 3.90 -6.08 -47.20
C ASP A 398 5.19 -5.40 -46.69
N GLY A 399 5.24 -5.07 -45.40
CA GLY A 399 6.50 -4.77 -44.70
C GLY A 399 6.33 -3.96 -43.43
N GLY A 400 6.86 -4.48 -42.31
CA GLY A 400 6.71 -3.92 -40.97
C GLY A 400 7.18 -2.46 -40.82
N GLY A 401 6.40 -1.71 -40.05
CA GLY A 401 6.72 -0.34 -39.66
C GLY A 401 7.90 -0.28 -38.70
N ALA A 402 9.04 0.16 -39.21
CA ALA A 402 10.15 0.70 -38.44
C ALA A 402 9.78 2.07 -37.86
N ILE A 403 10.02 2.29 -36.57
CA ILE A 403 9.97 3.63 -35.97
C ILE A 403 11.35 4.27 -36.12
N VAL A 404 11.35 5.43 -36.76
CA VAL A 404 12.48 6.34 -36.95
C VAL A 404 12.81 7.01 -35.62
N ILE A 405 14.03 6.80 -35.11
CA ILE A 405 14.63 7.64 -34.07
C ILE A 405 15.37 8.77 -34.78
N VAL A 406 14.88 10.00 -34.65
CA VAL A 406 15.66 11.20 -34.96
C VAL A 406 16.58 11.47 -33.77
N ALA A 407 17.86 11.11 -33.91
CA ALA A 407 18.91 11.52 -33.00
C ALA A 407 19.38 12.94 -33.39
N ALA A 408 19.27 13.90 -32.48
CA ALA A 408 20.07 15.13 -32.53
C ALA A 408 21.16 15.04 -31.47
N ALA A 409 22.39 14.89 -31.93
CA ALA A 409 23.61 14.81 -31.13
C ALA A 409 24.11 16.22 -30.75
N GLY A 410 24.64 16.33 -29.53
CA GLY A 410 25.34 17.51 -29.02
C GLY A 410 26.31 17.17 -27.88
N ALA A 411 27.45 16.58 -28.24
CA ALA A 411 28.78 16.63 -27.60
C ALA A 411 28.96 16.28 -26.09
N VAL A 412 29.16 14.98 -25.86
CA VAL A 412 30.28 14.31 -25.14
C VAL A 412 31.15 15.10 -24.14
N ALA A 413 31.14 14.65 -22.87
CA ALA A 413 32.37 14.40 -22.09
C ALA A 413 32.21 13.09 -21.29
N ALA A 414 33.29 12.30 -21.29
CA ALA A 414 33.35 10.87 -21.00
C ALA A 414 32.86 10.40 -19.62
N GLY A 415 32.23 9.22 -19.59
CA GLY A 415 32.01 8.42 -18.38
C GLY A 415 30.90 7.40 -18.53
N VAL A 416 31.24 6.18 -18.93
CA VAL A 416 30.30 5.06 -19.13
C VAL A 416 29.59 4.70 -17.82
N VAL A 417 28.28 4.93 -17.76
CA VAL A 417 27.34 4.23 -16.86
C VAL A 417 26.10 3.91 -17.69
N GLY A 418 25.80 2.61 -17.84
CA GLY A 418 24.61 2.14 -18.53
C GLY A 418 23.35 2.51 -17.76
N TYR A 419 22.44 3.25 -18.39
CA TYR A 419 21.09 3.47 -17.90
C TYR A 419 20.17 2.37 -18.45
N GLY A 420 19.62 1.55 -17.55
CA GLY A 420 18.47 0.70 -17.83
C GLY A 420 17.19 1.51 -17.72
N VAL A 421 16.41 1.55 -18.79
CA VAL A 421 15.06 2.12 -18.83
C VAL A 421 14.10 1.11 -18.18
N TYR A 422 13.46 1.49 -17.06
CA TYR A 422 12.37 0.70 -16.47
C TYR A 422 11.06 1.04 -17.19
N ASN A 423 10.39 0.02 -17.72
CA ASN A 423 9.03 0.13 -18.24
C ASN A 423 8.12 -0.75 -17.39
N TYR A 424 7.16 -0.13 -16.70
CA TYR A 424 6.27 -0.80 -15.76
C TYR A 424 4.94 -1.08 -16.45
N VAL A 425 4.75 -2.29 -16.98
CA VAL A 425 3.42 -2.80 -17.35
C VAL A 425 3.37 -4.31 -17.08
N SER A 426 2.50 -4.66 -16.13
CA SER A 426 1.65 -5.87 -16.04
C SER A 426 2.25 -7.21 -16.49
N GLY A 427 2.34 -8.14 -15.53
CA GLY A 427 2.90 -9.46 -15.72
C GLY A 427 2.37 -10.26 -16.91
N ARG A 428 3.31 -10.68 -17.77
CA ARG A 428 3.41 -12.01 -18.37
C ARG A 428 4.87 -12.19 -18.82
N LYS A 429 5.49 -13.29 -18.39
CA LYS A 429 6.87 -13.70 -18.71
C LYS A 429 7.08 -13.71 -20.23
N LEU A 430 8.12 -13.03 -20.72
CA LEU A 430 8.73 -13.34 -22.01
C LEU A 430 9.99 -14.17 -21.71
N GLN A 431 9.96 -15.45 -22.07
CA GLN A 431 11.17 -16.29 -22.12
C GLN A 431 12.09 -15.73 -23.19
N ALA A 432 13.34 -15.45 -22.79
CA ALA A 432 14.41 -15.08 -23.69
C ALA A 432 14.77 -16.23 -24.63
N LEU A 433 15.13 -15.89 -25.86
CA LEU A 433 15.92 -16.73 -26.74
C LEU A 433 17.16 -15.93 -27.16
N LEU A 434 18.21 -16.07 -26.34
CA LEU A 434 19.63 -16.25 -26.67
C LEU A 434 20.48 -15.99 -25.42
#